data_AF-A0A0Q0Y025-F1
#
_entry.id   AF-A0A0Q0Y025-F1
#
_cell.length_a   1.000
_cell.length_b   1.000
_cell.length_c   1.000
_cell.angle_alpha   90.00
_cell.angle_beta   90.00
_cell.angle_gamma   90.00
#
_symmetry.space_group_name_H-M   'P 1'
#
loop_
_entity.id
_entity.type
_entity.pdbx_description
1 polymer ?
#
loop_
_entity_poly.entity_id
_entity_poly.type
_entity_poly.pdbx_seq_one_letter_code
_entity_poly.pdbx_strand_id
1 'polypeptide(L)' 'MADVSVRFAMTNDSEVVLNLSLPQALRLMEAIARKVGETLAERSTQAVGGVGGVPTSAPSNGMPSLGPYTPS' A
#
# COMPACT_ATOMS: atom_id res chain seq x y z
N MET A 1 -10.67 -24.81 26.02
CA MET A 1 -9.28 -25.11 25.65
C MET A 1 -8.92 -24.26 24.46
N ALA A 2 -7.76 -23.61 24.48
CA ALA A 2 -7.23 -22.95 23.30
C ALA A 2 -6.40 -23.95 22.51
N ASP A 3 -6.59 -23.94 21.20
CA ASP A 3 -5.88 -24.83 20.28
C ASP A 3 -4.57 -24.20 19.82
N VAL A 4 -4.52 -22.85 19.81
CA VAL A 4 -3.40 -22.06 19.31
C VAL A 4 -3.15 -20.87 20.24
N SER A 5 -1.88 -20.59 20.53
CA SER A 5 -1.44 -19.38 21.21
C SER A 5 -0.65 -18.49 20.26
N VAL A 6 -1.10 -17.25 20.06
CA VAL A 6 -0.41 -16.26 19.22
C VAL A 6 0.21 -15.20 20.13
N ARG A 7 1.51 -14.93 19.96
CA ARG A 7 2.24 -13.92 20.73
C ARG A 7 2.62 -12.75 19.82
N PHE A 8 2.26 -11.53 20.23
CA PHE A 8 2.66 -10.30 19.56
C PHE A 8 3.68 -9.56 20.42
N ALA A 9 4.88 -9.35 19.87
CA ALA A 9 5.90 -8.52 20.49
C ALA A 9 5.64 -7.04 20.18
N MET A 10 5.67 -6.19 21.20
CA MET A 10 5.55 -4.74 21.08
C MET A 10 6.89 -4.06 21.36
N THR A 11 7.02 -2.80 20.95
CA THR A 11 8.25 -1.99 20.99
C THR A 11 8.82 -1.71 22.39
N ASN A 12 8.12 -2.09 23.47
CA ASN A 12 8.50 -1.80 24.86
C ASN A 12 8.63 -3.09 25.70
N ASP A 13 9.10 -4.20 25.11
CA ASP A 13 9.15 -5.53 25.75
C ASP A 13 7.79 -6.06 26.23
N SER A 14 6.69 -5.37 25.90
CA SER A 14 5.34 -5.84 26.17
C SER A 14 4.94 -6.91 25.16
N GLU A 15 4.36 -7.99 25.66
CA GLU A 15 3.80 -9.06 24.84
C GLU A 15 2.29 -9.15 25.04
N VAL A 16 1.56 -9.37 23.93
CA VAL A 16 0.16 -9.77 23.99
C VAL A 16 0.04 -11.22 23.57
N VAL A 17 -0.55 -12.06 24.43
CA VAL A 17 -0.78 -13.47 24.16
C VAL A 17 -2.28 -13.72 23.96
N LEU A 18 -2.65 -14.21 22.79
CA LEU A 18 -4.02 -14.58 22.44
C LEU A 18 -4.14 -16.10 22.40
N ASN A 19 -5.04 -16.64 23.22
CA ASN A 19 -5.37 -18.05 23.25
C ASN A 19 -6.65 -18.28 22.45
N LEU A 20 -6.52 -18.88 21.28
CA LEU A 20 -7.57 -18.95 20.26
C LEU A 20 -7.87 -20.40 19.89
N SER A 21 -9.07 -20.62 19.36
CA SER A 21 -9.36 -21.84 18.57
C SER A 21 -8.72 -21.75 17.18
N LEU A 22 -8.47 -22.90 16.54
CA LEU A 22 -7.91 -22.94 15.19
C LEU A 22 -8.65 -22.05 14.17
N PRO A 23 -10.00 -22.04 14.09
CA PRO A 23 -10.71 -21.17 13.16
C PRO A 23 -10.60 -19.67 13.47
N GLN A 24 -10.34 -19.31 14.73
CA GLN A 24 -10.09 -17.91 15.12
C GLN A 24 -8.67 -17.48 14.74
N ALA A 25 -7.67 -18.36 14.94
CA ALA A 25 -6.30 -18.08 14.56
C ALA A 25 -6.15 -17.91 13.03
N LEU A 26 -6.81 -18.75 12.23
CA LEU A 26 -6.81 -18.62 10.76
C LEU A 26 -7.39 -17.26 10.31
N ARG A 27 -8.55 -16.87 10.85
CA ARG A 27 -9.17 -15.57 10.54
C ARG A 27 -8.29 -14.39 10.96
N LEU A 28 -7.60 -14.50 12.10
CA LEU A 28 -6.66 -13.48 12.56
C LEU A 28 -5.48 -13.34 11.59
N MET A 29 -4.88 -14.45 11.14
CA MET A 29 -3.79 -14.43 10.17
C MET A 29 -4.22 -13.79 8.84
N GLU A 30 -5.40 -14.13 8.33
CA GLU A 30 -5.92 -13.51 7.10
C GLU A 30 -6.19 -12.01 7.25
N ALA A 31 -6.71 -11.58 8.41
CA ALA A 31 -6.94 -10.16 8.69
C ALA A 31 -5.62 -9.38 8.79
N ILE A 32 -4.60 -9.97 9.43
CA ILE A 32 -3.26 -9.40 9.50
C ILE A 32 -2.64 -9.30 8.11
N ALA A 33 -2.67 -10.38 7.33
CA ALA A 33 -2.10 -10.40 5.98
C ALA A 33 -2.74 -9.34 5.07
N ARG A 34 -4.07 -9.21 5.11
CA ARG A 34 -4.80 -8.15 4.41
C ARG A 34 -4.34 -6.76 4.84
N LYS A 35 -4.33 -6.50 6.15
CA LYS A 35 -3.95 -5.19 6.69
C LYS A 35 -2.49 -4.82 6.38
N VAL A 36 -1.57 -5.78 6.42
CA VAL A 36 -0.18 -5.56 6.03
C VAL A 36 -0.08 -5.24 4.54
N GLY A 37 -0.82 -5.94 3.69
CA GLY A 37 -0.90 -5.64 2.25
C GLY A 37 -1.44 -4.24 1.98
N GLU A 38 -2.51 -3.83 2.66
CA GLU A 38 -3.09 -2.48 2.58
C GLU A 38 -2.07 -1.42 3.02
N THR A 39 -1.47 -1.56 4.20
CA THR A 39 -0.47 -0.60 4.70
C THR A 39 0.77 -0.51 3.82
N LEU A 40 1.21 -1.63 3.23
CA LEU A 40 2.33 -1.63 2.28
C LEU A 40 1.94 -0.89 0.99
N ALA A 41 0.75 -1.16 0.45
CA ALA A 41 0.25 -0.48 -0.75
C ALA A 41 0.08 1.04 -0.51
N GLU A 42 -0.42 1.44 0.65
CA GLU A 42 -0.52 2.86 1.06
C GLU A 42 0.85 3.53 1.11
N ARG A 43 1.87 2.86 1.65
CA ARG A 43 3.26 3.35 1.65
C ARG A 43 3.85 3.44 0.25
N SER A 44 3.58 2.47 -0.62
CA SER A 44 4.03 2.50 -2.02
C SER A 44 3.40 3.66 -2.79
N THR A 45 2.13 3.95 -2.53
CA THR A 45 1.42 5.08 -3.15
C THR A 45 1.97 6.43 -2.66
N GLN A 46 2.41 6.50 -1.39
CA GLN A 46 3.03 7.71 -0.82
C GLN A 46 4.47 7.96 -1.32
N ALA A 47 5.23 6.90 -1.65
CA ALA A 47 6.58 7.02 -2.23
C ALA A 47 6.56 7.49 -3.70
N VAL A 48 5.44 7.27 -4.42
CA VAL A 48 5.20 7.79 -5.79
C VAL A 48 4.60 9.21 -5.76
N GLY A 49 4.72 9.94 -4.64
CA GLY A 49 4.36 11.37 -4.57
C GLY A 49 5.50 12.34 -4.83
N GLY A 50 6.74 11.86 -5.00
CA GLY A 50 7.95 12.69 -4.92
C GLY A 50 8.64 13.05 -6.24
N VAL A 51 8.23 12.53 -7.40
CA VAL A 51 8.95 12.79 -8.66
C VAL A 51 7.97 13.02 -9.81
N GLY A 52 7.92 14.26 -10.28
CA GLY A 52 7.53 14.57 -11.66
C GLY A 52 6.04 14.44 -11.99
N GLY A 53 5.23 15.38 -11.48
CA GLY A 53 3.93 15.66 -12.07
C GLY A 53 4.09 16.32 -13.46
N VAL A 54 4.40 15.55 -14.48
CA VAL A 54 4.10 15.90 -15.88
C VAL A 54 2.89 15.06 -16.27
N PRO A 55 1.68 15.63 -16.37
CA PRO A 55 0.57 14.88 -16.94
C PRO A 55 0.76 14.83 -18.46
N THR A 56 1.35 13.75 -18.96
CA THR A 56 1.22 13.36 -20.36
C THR A 56 0.03 12.43 -20.51
N SER A 57 -1.11 13.00 -20.91
CA SER A 57 -2.14 12.28 -21.64
C SER A 57 -3.16 13.28 -22.15
N ALA A 58 -3.00 13.63 -23.43
CA ALA A 58 -3.93 14.42 -24.21
C ALA A 58 -5.33 13.78 -24.25
N PRO A 59 -6.34 14.55 -24.65
CA PRO A 59 -6.85 14.29 -25.99
C PRO A 59 -6.80 15.56 -26.87
N SER A 60 -6.33 15.33 -28.08
CA SER A 60 -6.39 16.22 -29.23
C SER A 60 -7.76 16.86 -29.38
N ASN A 61 -7.85 18.19 -29.21
CA ASN A 61 -8.92 18.96 -29.83
C ASN A 61 -8.47 20.40 -30.12
N GLY A 62 -8.11 20.63 -31.38
CA GLY A 62 -8.28 21.92 -32.06
C GLY A 62 -7.39 23.09 -31.65
N MET A 63 -6.11 23.09 -32.03
CA MET A 63 -5.42 24.32 -32.46
C MET A 63 -4.07 23.97 -33.11
N PRO A 64 -3.79 24.34 -34.38
CA PRO A 64 -2.42 24.35 -34.86
C PRO A 64 -1.72 25.58 -34.27
N SER A 65 -1.02 25.39 -33.16
CA SER A 65 -0.10 26.41 -32.64
C SER A 65 1.15 26.42 -33.52
N LEU A 66 1.22 27.38 -34.44
CA LEU A 66 2.42 27.69 -35.23
C LEU A 66 3.52 28.21 -34.29
N GLY A 67 4.36 27.32 -33.78
CA GLY A 67 5.65 27.63 -33.15
C GLY A 67 6.78 27.70 -34.19
N PRO A 68 7.85 28.47 -33.94
CA PRO A 68 8.76 28.95 -34.98
C PRO A 68 9.63 27.84 -35.59
N TYR A 69 9.76 27.89 -36.91
CA TYR A 69 10.59 27.05 -37.76
C TYR A 69 12.06 27.01 -37.31
N THR A 70 12.62 25.80 -37.15
CA THR A 70 14.07 25.55 -37.19
C THR A 70 14.36 24.22 -37.90
N PRO A 71 14.74 24.24 -39.18
CA PRO A 71 15.93 23.49 -39.63
C PRO A 71 16.73 24.32 -40.66
N SER A 72 18.06 24.26 -40.80
CA SER A 72 19.10 23.29 -40.43
C SER A 72 20.38 24.02 -40.02
#